data_AF-A0A2N9XX22-F1
#
_entry.id   AF-A0A2N9XX22-F1
#
_cell.length_a   1.000
_cell.length_b   1.000
_cell.length_c   1.000
_cell.angle_alpha   90.00
_cell.angle_beta   90.00
_cell.angle_gamma   90.00
#
_symmetry.space_group_name_H-M   'P 1'
#
loop_
_entity.id
_entity.type
_entity.pdbx_description
1 polymer ?
#
loop_
_entity_poly.entity_id
_entity_poly.type
_entity_poly.pdbx_seq_one_letter_code
_entity_poly.pdbx_strand_id
1 'polypeptide(L)'
;MKTAYLNKWVLLAICWFIASIYFLFFKASGNPVPIPQFDKICHLGLFFGQFWLLAKACFSANITIPQRLLIITAISWAAASETIQALFTTRQGDIIDAIADLIGAALALWLAQHIQTARRNSSKEKY
;
A
#
# COMPACT_ATOMS: atom_id res chain seq x y z
N MET A 1 7.33 23.14 -18.07
CA MET A 1 7.47 21.70 -17.73
C MET A 1 6.08 21.18 -17.36
N LYS A 2 5.45 20.35 -18.20
CA LYS A 2 4.13 19.79 -17.88
C LYS A 2 4.26 18.87 -16.68
N THR A 3 3.42 19.09 -15.67
CA THR A 3 3.32 18.36 -14.41
C THR A 3 2.91 16.90 -14.67
N ALA A 4 3.83 16.08 -15.19
CA ALA A 4 3.58 14.70 -15.59
C ALA A 4 3.37 13.73 -14.41
N TYR A 5 3.56 14.20 -13.17
CA TYR A 5 3.51 13.38 -11.96
C TYR A 5 2.16 13.43 -11.24
N LEU A 6 1.42 14.54 -11.31
CA LEU A 6 0.09 14.64 -10.70
C LEU A 6 -0.95 14.10 -11.67
N ASN A 7 -1.38 12.86 -11.42
CA ASN A 7 -2.53 12.27 -12.05
C ASN A 7 -3.57 11.87 -10.99
N LYS A 8 -4.78 11.54 -11.44
CA LYS A 8 -5.88 11.15 -10.54
C LYS A 8 -5.51 10.01 -9.59
N TRP A 9 -4.60 9.11 -9.98
CA TRP A 9 -4.17 8.01 -9.13
C TRP A 9 -3.25 8.44 -8.01
N VAL A 10 -2.43 9.48 -8.21
CA VAL A 10 -1.66 10.09 -7.12
C VAL A 10 -2.59 10.75 -6.11
N LEU A 11 -3.60 11.49 -6.58
CA LEU A 11 -4.60 12.08 -5.69
C LEU A 11 -5.35 11.00 -4.90
N LEU A 12 -5.78 9.93 -5.56
CA LEU A 12 -6.41 8.79 -4.90
C LEU A 12 -5.45 8.10 -3.91
N ALA A 13 -4.16 7.96 -4.24
CA ALA A 13 -3.15 7.39 -3.33
C ALA A 13 -2.95 8.27 -2.08
N ILE A 14 -3.00 9.60 -2.23
CA ILE A 14 -2.92 10.54 -1.10
C ILE A 14 -4.18 10.44 -0.24
N CYS A 15 -5.38 10.47 -0.85
CA CYS A 15 -6.64 10.32 -0.13
C CYS A 15 -6.70 8.98 0.62
N TRP A 16 -6.29 7.89 -0.04
CA TRP A 16 -6.21 6.57 0.57
C TRP A 16 -5.22 6.55 1.72
N PHE A 17 -4.03 7.14 1.55
CA PHE A 17 -3.02 7.20 2.61
C PHE A 17 -3.54 7.92 3.87
N ILE A 18 -4.24 9.05 3.69
CA ILE A 18 -4.86 9.78 4.80
C ILE A 18 -5.93 8.92 5.49
N ALA A 19 -6.76 8.21 4.72
CA ALA A 19 -7.73 7.27 5.26
C ALA A 19 -7.05 6.12 6.02
N SER A 20 -5.94 5.58 5.49
CA SER A 20 -5.13 4.53 6.12
C SER A 20 -4.58 4.98 7.47
N ILE A 21 -4.03 6.20 7.57
CA ILE A 21 -3.58 6.79 8.84
C ILE A 21 -4.72 6.83 9.86
N TYR A 22 -5.91 7.30 9.44
CA TYR A 22 -7.08 7.31 10.31
C TYR A 22 -7.44 5.91 10.82
N PHE A 23 -7.47 4.91 9.94
CA PHE A 23 -7.81 3.54 10.29
C PHE A 23 -6.76 2.85 11.18
N LEU A 24 -5.46 3.09 10.92
CA LEU A 24 -4.36 2.49 11.67
C LEU A 24 -4.30 3.01 13.12
N PHE A 25 -4.47 4.32 13.31
CA PHE A 25 -4.20 4.94 14.62
C PHE A 25 -5.45 5.27 15.43
N PHE A 26 -6.58 5.58 14.79
CA PHE A 26 -7.73 6.17 15.49
C PHE A 26 -8.96 5.27 15.54
N LYS A 27 -9.07 4.25 14.69
CA LYS A 27 -10.18 3.30 14.76
C LYS A 27 -9.98 2.35 15.94
N ALA A 28 -10.55 2.72 17.08
CA ALA A 28 -10.51 1.96 18.32
C ALA A 28 -11.21 0.59 18.18
N SER A 29 -10.59 -0.44 18.77
CA SER A 29 -11.12 -1.80 18.97
C SER A 29 -12.24 -1.88 20.01
N GLY A 30 -13.04 -0.82 20.16
CA GLY A 30 -13.98 -0.63 21.28
C GLY A 30 -15.23 -1.51 21.26
N ASN A 31 -15.47 -2.24 20.19
CA ASN A 31 -16.49 -3.29 20.13
C ASN A 31 -15.83 -4.58 19.66
N PRO A 32 -16.11 -5.74 20.28
CA PRO A 32 -15.64 -7.01 19.77
C PRO A 32 -16.16 -7.14 18.34
N VAL A 33 -15.25 -7.02 17.37
CA VAL A 33 -15.59 -7.24 15.97
C VAL A 33 -16.02 -8.70 15.87
N PRO A 34 -17.21 -9.01 15.31
CA PRO A 34 -17.76 -10.37 15.29
C PRO A 34 -16.90 -11.36 14.48
N ILE A 35 -15.94 -10.87 13.70
CA ILE A 35 -15.00 -11.66 12.92
C ILE A 35 -13.63 -11.58 13.60
N PRO A 36 -13.15 -12.68 14.22
CA PRO A 36 -11.79 -12.78 14.69
C PRO A 36 -10.80 -12.46 13.56
N GLN A 37 -9.73 -11.71 13.84
CA GLN A 37 -8.66 -11.39 12.88
C GLN A 37 -9.05 -10.42 11.74
N PHE A 38 -10.24 -9.81 11.74
CA PHE A 38 -10.65 -8.84 10.71
C PHE A 38 -9.71 -7.62 10.59
N ASP A 39 -9.09 -7.23 11.70
CA ASP A 39 -8.08 -6.16 11.75
C ASP A 39 -6.93 -6.44 10.77
N LYS A 40 -6.43 -7.69 10.74
CA LYS A 40 -5.33 -8.13 9.86
C LYS A 40 -5.70 -8.07 8.38
N ILE A 41 -6.96 -8.37 8.05
CA ILE A 41 -7.47 -8.26 6.68
C ILE A 41 -7.54 -6.77 6.28
N CYS A 42 -7.92 -5.90 7.21
CA CYS A 42 -7.93 -4.46 6.99
C CYS A 42 -6.51 -3.93 6.76
N HIS A 43 -5.54 -4.29 7.60
CA HIS A 43 -4.12 -3.98 7.45
C HIS A 43 -3.58 -4.37 6.06
N LEU A 44 -3.77 -5.64 5.68
CA LEU A 44 -3.44 -6.14 4.35
C LEU A 44 -4.09 -5.29 3.24
N GLY A 45 -5.38 -4.98 3.37
CA GLY A 45 -6.12 -4.19 2.40
C GLY A 45 -5.65 -2.73 2.28
N LEU A 46 -5.28 -2.10 3.41
CA LEU A 46 -4.79 -0.73 3.45
C LEU A 46 -3.45 -0.61 2.70
N PHE A 47 -2.50 -1.49 3.01
CA PHE A 47 -1.20 -1.50 2.33
C PHE A 47 -1.32 -1.94 0.87
N PHE A 48 -2.10 -2.98 0.57
CA PHE A 48 -2.37 -3.39 -0.82
C PHE A 48 -2.93 -2.21 -1.63
N GLY A 49 -3.97 -1.55 -1.13
CA GLY A 49 -4.58 -0.40 -1.77
C GLY A 49 -3.59 0.74 -2.01
N GLN A 50 -2.76 1.05 -1.01
CA GLN A 50 -1.75 2.10 -1.10
C GLN A 50 -0.74 1.83 -2.23
N PHE A 51 -0.09 0.66 -2.22
CA PHE A 51 0.94 0.32 -3.19
C PHE A 51 0.37 0.07 -4.58
N TRP A 52 -0.87 -0.43 -4.67
CA TRP A 52 -1.58 -0.57 -5.93
C TRP A 52 -1.89 0.79 -6.58
N LEU A 53 -2.36 1.77 -5.81
CA LEU A 53 -2.64 3.11 -6.33
C LEU A 53 -1.36 3.82 -6.80
N LEU A 54 -0.25 3.64 -6.09
CA LEU A 54 1.07 4.12 -6.52
C LEU A 54 1.53 3.45 -7.83
N ALA A 55 1.33 2.14 -7.98
CA ALA A 55 1.62 1.44 -9.22
C ALA A 55 0.72 1.93 -10.38
N LYS A 56 -0.57 2.18 -10.13
CA LYS A 56 -1.51 2.76 -11.10
C LYS A 56 -1.10 4.16 -11.54
N ALA A 57 -0.57 4.97 -10.62
CA ALA A 57 0.00 6.27 -10.95
C ALA A 57 1.18 6.13 -11.91
N CYS A 58 2.07 5.16 -11.69
CA CYS A 58 3.17 4.86 -12.60
C CYS A 58 2.68 4.43 -13.98
N PHE A 59 1.71 3.52 -14.03
CA PHE A 59 1.10 3.09 -15.29
C PHE A 59 0.46 4.24 -16.07
N SER A 60 -0.25 5.13 -15.37
CA SER A 60 -0.92 6.28 -16.01
C SER A 60 0.07 7.31 -16.55
N ALA A 61 1.25 7.42 -15.96
CA ALA A 61 2.33 8.28 -16.43
C ALA A 61 3.25 7.58 -17.45
N ASN A 62 2.97 6.32 -17.80
CA ASN A 62 3.78 5.46 -18.67
C ASN A 62 5.25 5.34 -18.20
N ILE A 63 5.45 5.28 -16.88
CA ILE A 63 6.77 5.12 -16.26
C ILE A 63 6.96 3.72 -15.69
N THR A 64 8.20 3.24 -15.68
CA THR A 64 8.58 1.99 -15.02
C THR A 64 8.31 2.09 -13.52
N ILE A 65 7.79 1.02 -12.91
CA ILE A 65 7.50 1.04 -11.47
C ILE A 65 8.85 0.96 -10.73
N PRO A 66 9.16 1.91 -9.82
CA PRO A 66 10.40 1.89 -9.05
C PRO A 66 10.30 0.88 -7.90
N GLN A 67 10.31 -0.42 -8.24
CA GLN A 67 10.07 -1.55 -7.32
C GLN A 67 10.90 -1.46 -6.03
N ARG A 68 12.21 -1.23 -6.15
CA ARG A 68 13.11 -1.13 -4.98
C ARG A 68 12.69 -0.02 -4.02
N LEU A 69 12.34 1.15 -4.57
CA LEU A 69 11.90 2.28 -3.76
C LEU A 69 10.60 1.95 -3.04
N LEU A 70 9.61 1.39 -3.75
CA LEU A 70 8.32 1.03 -3.15
C LEU A 70 8.45 -0.07 -2.08
N ILE A 71 9.32 -1.05 -2.27
CA ILE A 71 9.60 -2.08 -1.26
C ILE A 71 10.22 -1.46 0.00
N ILE A 72 11.23 -0.59 -0.16
CA ILE A 72 11.85 0.10 0.98
C ILE A 72 10.79 0.95 1.70
N THR A 73 9.96 1.70 0.96
CA THR A 73 8.86 2.47 1.54
C THR A 73 7.86 1.58 2.29
N ALA A 74 7.52 0.40 1.77
CA ALA A 74 6.62 -0.54 2.46
C ALA A 74 7.20 -1.01 3.80
N ILE A 75 8.47 -1.42 3.79
CA ILE A 75 9.17 -1.87 4.99
C ILE A 75 9.28 -0.74 6.02
N SER A 76 9.72 0.44 5.59
CA SER A 76 9.82 1.60 6.46
C SER A 76 8.47 2.02 7.03
N TRP A 77 7.40 1.98 6.22
CA TRP A 77 6.07 2.37 6.67
C TRP A 77 5.47 1.37 7.65
N ALA A 78 5.57 0.05 7.40
CA ALA A 78 5.11 -0.98 8.33
C ALA A 78 5.83 -0.91 9.68
N ALA A 79 7.16 -0.73 9.66
CA ALA A 79 7.93 -0.56 10.89
C ALA A 79 7.56 0.73 11.64
N ALA A 80 7.37 1.83 10.91
CA ALA A 80 6.97 3.10 11.49
C ALA A 80 5.56 3.06 12.08
N SER A 81 4.59 2.45 11.40
CA SER A 81 3.21 2.37 11.90
C SER A 81 3.12 1.58 13.20
N GLU A 82 3.79 0.43 13.30
CA GLU A 82 3.86 -0.35 14.55
C GLU A 82 4.56 0.41 15.66
N THR A 83 5.68 1.07 15.36
CA THR A 83 6.42 1.85 16.35
C THR A 83 5.57 3.01 16.87
N ILE A 84 4.83 3.69 15.98
CA ILE A 84 3.93 4.76 16.36
C ILE A 84 2.77 4.23 17.21
N GLN A 85 2.17 3.09 16.82
CA GLN A 85 1.10 2.46 17.60
C GLN A 85 1.59 2.07 19.00
N ALA A 86 2.75 1.42 19.10
CA ALA A 86 3.32 0.98 20.37
C ALA A 86 3.72 2.13 21.31
N LEU A 87 4.17 3.27 20.76
CA LEU A 87 4.63 4.41 21.57
C LEU A 87 3.54 5.45 21.88
N PHE A 88 2.57 5.64 20.98
CA PHE A 88 1.65 6.78 21.04
C PHE A 88 0.17 6.38 21.12
N THR A 89 -0.18 5.10 21.02
CA THR A 89 -1.57 4.65 21.12
C THR A 89 -1.77 3.68 22.29
N THR A 90 -3.02 3.49 22.71
CA THR A 90 -3.35 2.49 23.73
C THR A 90 -3.40 1.06 23.17
N ARG A 91 -3.08 0.85 21.88
CA ARG A 91 -2.95 -0.46 21.25
C ARG A 91 -1.54 -1.00 21.49
N GLN A 92 -1.41 -2.28 21.86
CA GLN A 92 -0.12 -2.96 21.80
C GLN A 92 0.19 -3.20 20.32
N GLY A 93 1.39 -2.82 19.87
CA GLY A 93 1.83 -3.19 18.51
C GLY A 93 1.80 -4.71 18.35
N ASP A 94 1.29 -5.19 17.22
CA ASP A 94 1.20 -6.61 16.88
C ASP A 94 2.08 -6.87 15.66
N ILE A 95 3.16 -7.64 15.85
CA ILE A 95 4.04 -8.06 14.75
C ILE A 95 3.25 -8.70 13.61
N ILE A 96 2.11 -9.34 13.90
CA ILE A 96 1.25 -9.95 12.90
C ILE A 96 0.58 -8.89 11.99
N ASP A 97 0.26 -7.71 12.52
CA ASP A 97 -0.30 -6.61 11.72
C ASP A 97 0.76 -6.05 10.75
N ALA A 98 2.01 -5.87 11.23
CA ALA A 98 3.15 -5.55 10.38
C ALA A 98 3.37 -6.57 9.25
N ILE A 99 3.23 -7.87 9.55
CA ILE A 99 3.34 -8.93 8.54
C ILE A 99 2.20 -8.83 7.52
N ALA A 100 0.97 -8.58 7.97
CA ALA A 100 -0.19 -8.41 7.09
C ALA A 100 0.00 -7.21 6.14
N ASP A 101 0.53 -6.10 6.66
CA ASP A 101 0.87 -4.90 5.91
C ASP A 101 1.91 -5.17 4.81
N LEU A 102 3.00 -5.88 5.16
CA LEU A 102 4.04 -6.26 4.21
C LEU A 102 3.53 -7.22 3.14
N ILE A 103 2.67 -8.18 3.50
CA ILE A 103 2.02 -9.09 2.54
C ILE A 103 1.14 -8.30 1.57
N GLY A 104 0.33 -7.36 2.07
CA GLY A 104 -0.51 -6.50 1.23
C GLY A 104 0.31 -5.70 0.21
N ALA A 105 1.39 -5.06 0.67
CA ALA A 105 2.31 -4.32 -0.20
C ALA A 105 2.99 -5.24 -1.22
N ALA A 106 3.50 -6.40 -0.79
CA ALA A 106 4.18 -7.36 -1.66
C ALA A 106 3.25 -7.86 -2.77
N LEU A 107 2.01 -8.22 -2.43
CA LEU A 107 1.00 -8.67 -3.40
C LEU A 107 0.69 -7.59 -4.44
N ALA A 108 0.50 -6.33 -4.02
CA ALA A 108 0.25 -5.22 -4.93
C ALA A 108 1.41 -5.00 -5.90
N LEU A 109 2.64 -5.01 -5.40
CA LEU A 109 3.85 -4.80 -6.19
C LEU A 109 4.15 -5.96 -7.14
N TRP A 110 3.95 -7.21 -6.68
CA TRP A 110 4.08 -8.41 -7.50
C TRP A 110 3.10 -8.41 -8.67
N LEU A 111 1.83 -8.09 -8.40
CA LEU A 111 0.79 -7.99 -9.44
C LEU A 111 1.12 -6.88 -10.43
N ALA A 112 1.56 -5.72 -9.93
CA ALA A 112 1.94 -4.60 -10.78
C ALA A 112 3.13 -4.94 -11.69
N GLN A 113 4.13 -5.67 -11.19
CA GLN A 113 5.27 -6.12 -11.98
C GLN A 113 4.85 -7.11 -13.09
N HIS A 114 3.95 -8.05 -12.78
CA HIS A 114 3.41 -8.99 -13.77
C HIS A 114 2.69 -8.25 -14.90
N ILE A 115 1.83 -7.28 -14.56
CA ILE A 115 1.11 -6.47 -15.54
C ILE A 115 2.07 -5.63 -16.38
N GLN A 116 3.10 -5.02 -15.78
CA GLN A 116 4.09 -4.25 -16.51
C GLN A 116 4.86 -5.12 -17.52
N THR A 117 5.25 -6.31 -17.09
CA THR A 117 5.97 -7.27 -17.94
C THR A 117 5.10 -7.74 -19.10
N ALA A 118 3.83 -8.08 -18.83
CA ALA A 118 2.88 -8.46 -19.86
C ALA A 118 2.68 -7.35 -20.90
N ARG A 119 2.47 -6.10 -20.46
CA ARG A 119 2.32 -4.93 -21.35
C ARG A 119 3.56 -4.71 -22.22
N ARG A 120 4.75 -4.89 -21.66
CA ARG A 120 6.01 -4.74 -22.41
C ARG A 120 6.15 -5.83 -23.48
N ASN A 121 5.78 -7.07 -23.17
CA ASN A 121 5.88 -8.19 -24.11
C ASN A 121 4.89 -8.02 -25.27
N SER A 122 3.64 -7.64 -25.00
CA SER A 122 2.65 -7.38 -26.06
C SER A 122 3.04 -6.21 -26.98
N SER A 123 3.76 -5.22 -26.47
CA SER A 123 4.29 -4.15 -27.32
C SER A 123 5.43 -4.61 -28.22
N LYS A 124 6.21 -5.63 -27.83
CA LYS A 124 7.29 -6.19 -28.67
C LYS A 124 6.75 -7.03 -29.82
N GLU A 125 5.67 -7.78 -29.62
CA GLU A 125 5.06 -8.61 -30.68
C GLU A 125 4.41 -7.80 -31.81
N LYS A 126 4.18 -6.49 -31.60
CA LYS A 126 3.59 -5.60 -32.62
C LYS A 126 4.60 -5.00 -33.60
N TYR A 127 5.90 -5.23 -33.41
CA TYR A 127 6.99 -4.76 -34.26
C TYR A 127 7.79 -5.95 -34.79
#